data_AF-A0A1I0Q6A8-F1
#
_entry.id   AF-A0A1I0Q6A8-F1
#
_cell.length_a   1.000
_cell.length_b   1.000
_cell.length_c   1.000
_cell.angle_alpha   90.00
_cell.angle_beta   90.00
_cell.angle_gamma   90.00
#
_symmetry.space_group_name_H-M   'P 1'
#
loop_
_entity.id
_entity.type
_entity.pdbx_description
1 polymer ?
#
loop_
_entity_poly.entity_id
_entity_poly.type
_entity_poly.pdbx_seq_one_letter_code
_entity_poly.pdbx_strand_id
1 'polypeptide(L)'
;MNILKAIKALFKTEDGVKRTYPSEEALRILRQMQETEKQAAVLKERHGVDFNAFFYSQIPYTDGSHWDEKHVLNFPGPIYTGVTDNCGTGIEAPENVMFDHEGREFIYCQPKNYNQLAAVDTAGAVAPFQAYGFDGNKCWNYELVKSWWQNRAEWISQLMDPLLIKHNGADIVQLYIDYLNSDIAELDLRRYCFFLLNNYYPAEDNMDLPIIS
;
A
#
# COMPACT_ATOMS: atom_id res chain seq x y z
N MET A 1 -11.92 7.25 10.08
CA MET A 1 -11.90 8.48 10.90
C MET A 1 -10.84 9.40 10.29
N ASN A 2 -11.19 10.62 9.87
CA ASN A 2 -10.24 11.48 9.15
C ASN A 2 -9.15 11.97 10.12
N ILE A 3 -7.92 11.45 9.99
CA ILE A 3 -6.76 11.80 10.81
C ILE A 3 -6.53 13.32 10.82
N LEU A 4 -6.81 14.00 9.71
CA LEU A 4 -6.77 15.46 9.60
C LEU A 4 -7.75 16.15 10.56
N LYS A 5 -8.91 15.54 10.83
CA LYS A 5 -9.91 16.05 11.79
C LYS A 5 -9.49 15.78 13.23
N ALA A 6 -8.85 14.64 13.51
CA ALA A 6 -8.31 14.32 14.83
C ALA A 6 -7.11 15.21 15.19
N ILE A 7 -6.20 15.45 14.25
CA ILE A 7 -5.05 16.34 14.41
C ILE A 7 -5.49 17.81 14.50
N LYS A 8 -6.43 18.27 13.65
CA LYS A 8 -7.03 19.61 13.80
C LYS A 8 -7.77 19.81 15.13
N ALA A 9 -8.33 18.74 15.71
CA ALA A 9 -8.97 18.78 17.02
C ALA A 9 -7.96 18.84 18.17
N LEU A 10 -6.80 18.18 18.04
CA LEU A 10 -5.68 18.32 19.00
C LEU A 10 -5.13 19.75 19.09
N PHE A 11 -5.35 20.58 18.06
CA PHE A 11 -4.88 21.97 17.99
C PHE A 11 -5.98 23.04 18.09
N LYS A 12 -7.25 22.64 18.26
CA LYS A 12 -8.36 23.54 18.61
C LYS A 12 -8.71 23.32 20.06
N THR A 13 -8.40 24.25 20.95
CA THR A 13 -9.08 24.31 22.25
C THR A 13 -9.50 25.72 22.61
N GLU A 14 -10.73 25.78 23.13
CA GLU A 14 -11.16 26.73 24.14
C GLU A 14 -10.17 26.64 25.32
N ASP A 15 -9.91 27.76 26.02
CA ASP A 15 -9.08 27.84 27.23
C ASP A 15 -7.55 27.95 27.07
N GLY A 16 -7.10 29.10 26.54
CA GLY A 16 -6.14 29.98 27.22
C GLY A 16 -4.72 29.54 27.64
N VAL A 17 -4.24 28.32 27.37
CA VAL A 17 -2.91 27.84 27.82
C VAL A 17 -1.81 28.06 26.75
N LYS A 18 -0.62 28.51 27.20
CA LYS A 18 0.55 28.86 26.38
C LYS A 18 1.13 27.68 25.57
N ARG A 19 1.46 27.99 24.31
CA ARG A 19 1.89 27.10 23.21
C ARG A 19 3.26 26.43 23.42
N THR A 20 3.35 25.16 23.07
CA THR A 20 4.52 24.60 22.37
C THR A 20 4.24 24.70 20.87
N TYR A 21 5.16 25.28 20.10
CA TYR A 21 5.09 25.19 18.64
C TYR A 21 5.14 23.70 18.24
N PRO A 22 4.42 23.26 17.19
CA PRO A 22 4.62 21.92 16.67
C PRO A 22 6.11 21.73 16.34
N SER A 23 6.66 20.57 16.69
CA SER A 23 8.03 20.24 16.33
C SER A 23 8.22 20.35 14.81
N GLU A 24 9.46 20.61 14.36
CA GLU A 24 9.78 20.59 12.92
C GLU A 24 9.32 19.28 12.26
N GLU A 25 9.39 18.17 12.99
CA GLU A 25 8.89 16.87 12.56
C GLU A 25 7.36 16.85 12.36
N ALA A 26 6.60 17.41 13.31
CA ALA A 26 5.14 17.52 13.16
C ALA A 26 4.75 18.45 11.99
N LEU A 27 5.51 19.53 11.77
CA LEU A 27 5.31 20.42 10.61
C LEU A 27 5.66 19.73 9.28
N ARG A 28 6.72 18.93 9.24
CA ARG A 28 7.09 18.11 8.08
C ARG A 28 5.97 17.14 7.73
N ILE A 29 5.47 16.38 8.72
CA ILE A 29 4.34 15.45 8.55
C ILE A 29 3.11 16.19 8.02
N LEU A 30 2.78 17.35 8.60
CA LEU A 30 1.62 18.13 8.16
C LEU A 30 1.73 18.58 6.70
N ARG A 31 2.91 19.06 6.28
CA ARG A 31 3.16 19.48 4.88
C ARG A 31 3.06 18.30 3.93
N GLN A 32 3.62 17.15 4.30
CA GLN A 32 3.56 15.94 3.50
C GLN A 32 2.10 15.50 3.29
N MET A 33 1.32 15.43 4.37
CA MET A 33 -0.11 15.11 4.29
C MET A 33 -0.88 16.06 3.36
N GLN A 34 -0.60 17.36 3.43
CA GLN A 34 -1.24 18.35 2.57
C GLN A 34 -0.90 18.16 1.09
N GLU A 35 0.36 17.83 0.77
CA GLU A 35 0.75 17.57 -0.62
C GLU A 35 0.15 16.25 -1.12
N THR A 36 0.14 15.20 -0.31
CA THR A 36 -0.55 13.93 -0.64
C THR A 36 -2.04 14.15 -0.91
N GLU A 37 -2.74 14.93 -0.07
CA GLU A 37 -4.16 15.26 -0.29
C GLU A 37 -4.38 16.03 -1.61
N LYS A 38 -3.47 16.95 -1.95
CA LYS A 38 -3.53 17.72 -3.18
C LYS A 38 -3.28 16.83 -4.41
N GLN A 39 -2.28 15.97 -4.36
CA GLN A 39 -2.01 15.01 -5.44
C GLN A 39 -3.18 14.04 -5.63
N ALA A 40 -3.74 13.52 -4.54
CA ALA A 40 -4.92 12.66 -4.59
C ALA A 40 -6.14 13.36 -5.21
N ALA A 41 -6.35 14.64 -4.90
CA ALA A 41 -7.42 15.44 -5.50
C ALA A 41 -7.22 15.59 -7.02
N VAL A 42 -5.99 15.85 -7.47
CA VAL A 42 -5.65 15.92 -8.91
C VAL A 42 -5.90 14.58 -9.61
N LEU A 43 -5.47 13.46 -9.01
CA LEU A 43 -5.72 12.12 -9.57
C LEU A 43 -7.22 11.85 -9.69
N LYS A 44 -8.00 12.18 -8.65
CA LYS A 44 -9.45 12.00 -8.66
C LYS A 44 -10.14 12.88 -9.70
N GLU A 45 -9.75 14.15 -9.84
CA GLU A 45 -10.30 15.05 -10.85
C GLU A 45 -10.00 14.53 -12.27
N ARG A 46 -8.79 13.99 -12.47
CA ARG A 46 -8.33 13.48 -13.76
C ARG A 46 -8.97 12.16 -14.16
N HIS A 47 -9.16 11.24 -13.22
CA HIS A 47 -9.53 9.85 -13.49
C HIS A 47 -10.92 9.44 -13.00
N GLY A 48 -11.62 10.34 -12.30
CA GLY A 48 -12.99 10.12 -11.83
C GLY A 48 -13.07 9.47 -10.44
N VAL A 49 -14.29 9.13 -10.03
CA VAL A 49 -14.58 8.68 -8.65
C VAL A 49 -14.35 7.18 -8.44
N ASP A 50 -14.36 6.38 -9.50
CA ASP A 50 -14.10 4.94 -9.42
C ASP A 50 -12.59 4.69 -9.39
N PHE A 51 -12.06 4.69 -8.17
CA PHE A 51 -10.64 4.48 -7.92
C PHE A 51 -10.15 3.13 -8.45
N ASN A 52 -10.90 2.04 -8.27
CA ASN A 52 -10.43 0.72 -8.67
C ASN A 52 -10.42 0.55 -10.18
N ALA A 53 -11.46 1.05 -10.87
CA ALA A 53 -11.47 1.06 -12.33
C ALA A 53 -10.23 1.79 -12.86
N PHE A 54 -9.87 2.95 -12.30
CA PHE A 54 -8.64 3.66 -12.65
C PHE A 54 -7.36 2.88 -12.27
N PHE A 55 -7.22 2.51 -11.00
CA PHE A 55 -6.00 1.96 -10.41
C PHE A 55 -5.60 0.64 -11.07
N TYR A 56 -6.55 -0.23 -11.41
CA TYR A 56 -6.21 -1.49 -12.07
C TYR A 56 -6.08 -1.36 -13.60
N SER A 57 -6.75 -0.40 -14.25
CA SER A 57 -6.71 -0.30 -15.72
C SER A 57 -5.60 0.59 -16.29
N GLN A 58 -5.09 1.58 -15.53
CA GLN A 58 -4.34 2.69 -16.11
C GLN A 58 -3.14 3.19 -15.30
N ILE A 59 -2.43 2.34 -14.55
CA ILE A 59 -1.18 2.81 -13.92
C ILE A 59 -0.14 3.07 -15.03
N PRO A 60 0.17 4.34 -15.36
CA PRO A 60 0.94 4.68 -16.56
C PRO A 60 2.44 4.82 -16.28
N TYR A 61 2.88 4.51 -15.06
CA TYR A 61 4.27 4.67 -14.66
C TYR A 61 5.00 3.34 -14.85
N THR A 62 6.08 3.39 -15.62
CA THR A 62 7.02 2.29 -15.79
C THR A 62 8.42 2.88 -15.66
N ASP A 63 8.88 3.10 -14.44
CA ASP A 63 10.31 3.04 -14.18
C ASP A 63 10.62 1.72 -13.47
N GLY A 64 11.79 1.16 -13.74
CA GLY A 64 12.34 -0.04 -13.09
C GLY A 64 11.39 -1.23 -12.93
N SER A 65 11.20 -2.06 -13.96
CA SER A 65 10.60 -3.38 -13.71
C SER A 65 11.60 -4.22 -12.91
N HIS A 66 11.25 -4.54 -11.67
CA HIS A 66 12.05 -5.36 -10.75
C HIS A 66 11.42 -6.74 -10.55
N TRP A 67 10.60 -7.18 -11.51
CA TRP A 67 9.76 -8.36 -11.32
C TRP A 67 10.53 -9.64 -10.97
N ASP A 68 11.65 -9.86 -11.65
CA ASP A 68 12.53 -11.02 -11.43
C ASP A 68 13.18 -11.01 -10.04
N GLU A 69 13.31 -9.83 -9.45
CA GLU A 69 13.88 -9.59 -8.11
C GLU A 69 12.81 -9.09 -7.13
N LYS A 70 11.51 -9.32 -7.38
CA LYS A 70 10.46 -8.78 -6.51
C LYS A 70 10.54 -9.36 -5.10
N HIS A 71 10.18 -8.56 -4.10
CA HIS A 71 10.05 -9.06 -2.74
C HIS A 71 8.93 -10.09 -2.64
N VAL A 72 9.19 -11.24 -2.01
CA VAL A 72 8.24 -12.37 -1.96
C VAL A 72 6.98 -12.05 -1.15
N LEU A 73 7.09 -11.15 -0.16
CA LEU A 73 5.96 -10.72 0.67
C LEU A 73 5.09 -9.63 0.03
N ASN A 74 5.40 -9.16 -1.19
CA ASN A 74 4.51 -8.23 -1.89
C ASN A 74 3.13 -8.85 -2.07
N PHE A 75 2.12 -8.21 -1.51
CA PHE A 75 0.72 -8.54 -1.73
C PHE A 75 0.39 -8.36 -3.22
N PRO A 76 -0.11 -9.40 -3.91
CA PRO A 76 -0.32 -9.34 -5.35
C PRO A 76 -1.18 -8.17 -5.80
N GLY A 77 -0.73 -7.47 -6.84
CA GLY A 77 -1.41 -6.29 -7.37
C GLY A 77 -0.57 -5.48 -8.35
N PRO A 78 -1.05 -4.30 -8.74
CA PRO A 78 -0.39 -3.45 -9.72
C PRO A 78 0.97 -2.92 -9.27
N ILE A 79 1.15 -2.68 -7.97
CA ILE A 79 2.38 -2.12 -7.40
C ILE A 79 3.11 -3.19 -6.59
N TYR A 80 4.43 -3.22 -6.70
CA TYR A 80 5.30 -4.09 -5.90
C TYR A 80 6.66 -3.42 -5.69
N THR A 81 7.48 -3.99 -4.82
CA THR A 81 8.88 -3.60 -4.65
C THR A 81 9.85 -4.70 -5.09
N GLY A 82 11.05 -4.31 -5.51
CA GLY A 82 12.21 -5.19 -5.63
C GLY A 82 12.87 -5.52 -4.29
N VAL A 83 13.72 -6.56 -4.26
CA VAL A 83 14.62 -6.91 -3.16
C VAL A 83 15.88 -6.04 -3.28
N THR A 84 15.70 -4.73 -3.12
CA THR A 84 16.77 -3.73 -3.20
C THR A 84 16.90 -2.99 -1.86
N ASP A 85 18.00 -2.24 -1.69
CA ASP A 85 18.04 -1.24 -0.61
C ASP A 85 17.14 -0.08 -1.01
N ASN A 86 16.08 0.16 -0.24
CA ASN A 86 15.12 1.23 -0.52
C ASN A 86 15.39 2.48 0.31
N CYS A 87 16.44 2.48 1.15
CA CYS A 87 16.79 3.60 2.03
C CYS A 87 15.67 4.06 2.98
N GLY A 88 14.66 3.23 3.23
CA GLY A 88 13.58 3.55 4.16
C GLY A 88 12.50 4.48 3.61
N THR A 89 12.38 4.66 2.31
CA THR A 89 11.40 5.56 1.67
C THR A 89 9.94 5.13 1.87
N GLY A 90 9.71 3.87 2.23
CA GLY A 90 8.41 3.32 2.57
C GLY A 90 7.69 4.03 3.72
N ILE A 91 8.40 4.80 4.54
CA ILE A 91 7.80 5.64 5.60
C ILE A 91 6.81 6.69 5.06
N GLU A 92 6.90 7.03 3.77
CA GLU A 92 5.95 7.93 3.11
C GLU A 92 4.58 7.26 2.87
N ALA A 93 4.51 5.93 2.90
CA ALA A 93 3.30 5.13 2.65
C ALA A 93 3.06 4.03 3.72
N PRO A 94 2.93 4.39 5.01
CA PRO A 94 2.87 3.44 6.12
C PRO A 94 1.60 2.56 6.14
N GLU A 95 0.57 2.91 5.35
CA GLU A 95 -0.64 2.09 5.18
C GLU A 95 -0.49 1.02 4.09
N ASN A 96 0.63 1.02 3.36
CA ASN A 96 0.83 0.19 2.17
C ASN A 96 2.19 -0.53 2.17
N VAL A 97 3.21 0.04 2.80
CA VAL A 97 4.59 -0.46 2.77
C VAL A 97 5.02 -0.92 4.18
N MET A 98 5.64 -2.09 4.23
CA MET A 98 6.31 -2.64 5.42
C MET A 98 7.75 -3.00 5.09
N PHE A 99 8.56 -3.20 6.13
CA PHE A 99 9.96 -3.63 6.04
C PHE A 99 10.09 -5.10 6.43
N ASP A 100 10.96 -5.86 5.78
CA ASP A 100 11.35 -7.20 6.23
C ASP A 100 12.39 -7.14 7.38
N HIS A 101 12.94 -8.30 7.74
CA HIS A 101 13.95 -8.41 8.79
C HIS A 101 15.33 -7.82 8.39
N GLU A 102 15.59 -7.62 7.10
CA GLU A 102 16.80 -6.98 6.57
C GLU A 102 16.58 -5.48 6.27
N GLY A 103 15.37 -4.96 6.54
CA GLY A 103 15.00 -3.57 6.28
C GLY A 103 14.59 -3.29 4.82
N ARG A 104 14.34 -4.32 4.01
CA ARG A 104 13.84 -4.17 2.64
C ARG A 104 12.34 -3.95 2.64
N GLU A 105 11.87 -3.13 1.73
CA GLU A 105 10.45 -2.77 1.69
C GLU A 105 9.62 -3.75 0.88
N PHE A 106 8.36 -3.92 1.24
CA PHE A 106 7.35 -4.63 0.45
C PHE A 106 5.97 -4.01 0.59
N ILE A 107 5.18 -4.09 -0.49
CA ILE A 107 3.78 -3.69 -0.50
C ILE A 107 2.99 -4.75 0.24
N TYR A 108 2.59 -4.50 1.48
CA TYR A 108 1.76 -5.43 2.25
C TYR A 108 0.26 -5.25 1.97
N CYS A 109 -0.13 -4.10 1.40
CA CYS A 109 -1.50 -3.79 1.03
C CYS A 109 -1.51 -2.86 -0.19
N GLN A 110 -2.24 -3.24 -1.24
CA GLN A 110 -2.43 -2.37 -2.41
C GLN A 110 -3.23 -1.12 -2.04
N PRO A 111 -2.96 0.04 -2.64
CA PRO A 111 -3.77 1.24 -2.48
C PRO A 111 -5.27 0.98 -2.66
N LYS A 112 -6.09 1.50 -1.75
CA LYS A 112 -7.56 1.40 -1.74
C LYS A 112 -8.25 2.72 -2.07
N ASN A 113 -7.48 3.80 -2.21
CA ASN A 113 -7.95 5.13 -2.54
C ASN A 113 -6.79 6.01 -3.07
N TYR A 114 -7.13 7.18 -3.60
CA TYR A 114 -6.17 8.11 -4.18
C TYR A 114 -5.12 8.66 -3.19
N ASN A 115 -5.42 8.76 -1.89
CA ASN A 115 -4.42 9.21 -0.90
C ASN A 115 -3.34 8.15 -0.72
N GLN A 116 -3.75 6.88 -0.59
CA GLN A 116 -2.82 5.76 -0.48
C GLN A 116 -1.97 5.60 -1.75
N LEU A 117 -2.58 5.80 -2.92
CA LEU A 117 -1.82 5.77 -4.18
C LEU A 117 -0.79 6.91 -4.24
N ALA A 118 -1.18 8.14 -3.91
CA ALA A 118 -0.26 9.28 -3.89
C ALA A 118 0.88 9.10 -2.87
N ALA A 119 0.60 8.45 -1.73
CA ALA A 119 1.62 8.11 -0.74
C ALA A 119 2.65 7.10 -1.29
N VAL A 120 2.19 6.02 -1.94
CA VAL A 120 3.07 5.03 -2.57
C VAL A 120 3.85 5.62 -3.74
N ASP A 121 3.21 6.46 -4.56
CA ASP A 121 3.87 7.21 -5.64
C ASP A 121 4.97 8.13 -5.10
N THR A 122 4.72 8.81 -3.98
CA THR A 122 5.74 9.61 -3.29
C THR A 122 6.90 8.73 -2.83
N ALA A 123 6.63 7.60 -2.18
CA ALA A 123 7.66 6.67 -1.71
C ALA A 123 8.56 6.20 -2.87
N GLY A 124 7.96 5.81 -4.00
CA GLY A 124 8.70 5.45 -5.21
C GLY A 124 9.51 6.62 -5.80
N ALA A 125 8.93 7.82 -5.86
CA ALA A 125 9.59 9.01 -6.42
C ALA A 125 10.82 9.47 -5.62
N VAL A 126 10.85 9.20 -4.32
CA VAL A 126 12.01 9.52 -3.45
C VAL A 126 12.95 8.32 -3.25
N ALA A 127 12.62 7.14 -3.79
CA ALA A 127 13.45 5.93 -3.72
C ALA A 127 14.68 6.09 -4.63
N PRO A 128 15.91 6.17 -4.08
CA PRO A 128 17.11 6.47 -4.88
C PRO A 128 17.47 5.37 -5.88
N PHE A 129 16.97 4.15 -5.67
CA PHE A 129 17.25 2.97 -6.49
C PHE A 129 16.04 2.48 -7.30
N GLN A 130 14.99 3.29 -7.43
CA GLN A 130 13.79 2.97 -8.23
C GLN A 130 13.14 1.64 -7.84
N ALA A 131 13.16 1.31 -6.56
CA ALA A 131 12.78 0.00 -6.05
C ALA A 131 11.29 -0.38 -6.21
N TYR A 132 10.45 0.53 -6.70
CA TYR A 132 9.00 0.35 -6.83
C TYR A 132 8.62 0.09 -8.29
N GLY A 133 8.04 -1.07 -8.55
CA GLY A 133 7.45 -1.42 -9.83
C GLY A 133 5.95 -1.15 -9.85
N PHE A 134 5.47 -0.51 -10.92
CA PHE A 134 4.05 -0.17 -11.14
C PHE A 134 3.43 -0.98 -12.29
N ASP A 135 4.17 -1.95 -12.82
CA ASP A 135 3.79 -2.81 -13.95
C ASP A 135 3.27 -4.19 -13.51
N GLY A 136 2.90 -4.36 -12.24
CA GLY A 136 2.51 -5.65 -11.66
C GLY A 136 1.37 -6.34 -12.42
N ASN A 137 0.44 -5.60 -13.03
CA ASN A 137 -0.66 -6.16 -13.83
C ASN A 137 -0.18 -6.88 -15.10
N LYS A 138 1.03 -6.58 -15.59
CA LYS A 138 1.64 -7.27 -16.74
C LYS A 138 2.38 -8.54 -16.33
N CYS A 139 2.71 -8.67 -15.04
CA CYS A 139 3.59 -9.70 -14.53
C CYS A 139 2.84 -10.77 -13.73
N TRP A 140 1.88 -10.34 -12.91
CA TRP A 140 0.97 -11.25 -12.23
C TRP A 140 0.04 -11.94 -13.23
N ASN A 141 -0.26 -13.20 -12.96
CA ASN A 141 -1.35 -13.94 -13.58
C ASN A 141 -2.11 -14.72 -12.49
N TYR A 142 -3.27 -15.25 -12.84
CA TYR A 142 -4.13 -15.97 -11.90
C TYR A 142 -3.39 -17.07 -11.12
N GLU A 143 -2.56 -17.89 -11.79
CA GLU A 143 -1.84 -18.99 -11.14
C GLU A 143 -0.76 -18.50 -10.17
N LEU A 144 -0.07 -17.40 -10.50
CA LEU A 144 0.92 -16.80 -9.61
C LEU A 144 0.25 -16.20 -8.35
N VAL A 145 -0.88 -15.53 -8.51
CA VAL A 145 -1.66 -15.00 -7.37
C VAL A 145 -2.14 -16.14 -6.48
N LYS A 146 -2.70 -17.19 -7.08
CA LYS A 146 -3.15 -18.40 -6.37
C LYS A 146 -2.02 -19.08 -5.62
N SER A 147 -0.87 -19.29 -6.28
CA SER A 147 0.31 -19.87 -5.66
C SER A 147 0.83 -19.02 -4.49
N TRP A 148 0.84 -17.69 -4.63
CA TRP A 148 1.20 -16.79 -3.55
C TRP A 148 0.25 -16.95 -2.35
N TRP A 149 -1.05 -17.01 -2.59
CA TRP A 149 -2.06 -17.20 -1.53
C TRP A 149 -1.95 -18.55 -0.83
N GLN A 150 -1.60 -19.62 -1.54
CA GLN A 150 -1.35 -20.93 -0.94
C GLN A 150 -0.17 -20.94 0.03
N ASN A 151 0.78 -20.02 -0.14
CA ASN A 151 1.91 -19.83 0.79
C ASN A 151 1.58 -18.88 1.96
N ARG A 152 0.33 -18.44 2.13
CA ARG A 152 -0.08 -17.51 3.19
C ARG A 152 0.39 -17.89 4.59
N ALA A 153 0.33 -19.17 4.95
CA ALA A 153 0.79 -19.63 6.26
C ALA A 153 2.29 -19.39 6.48
N GLU A 154 3.09 -19.56 5.43
CA GLU A 154 4.52 -19.25 5.42
C GLU A 154 4.76 -17.74 5.54
N TRP A 155 4.00 -16.93 4.81
CA TRP A 155 4.08 -15.46 4.93
C TRP A 155 3.76 -14.97 6.34
N ILE A 156 2.70 -15.51 6.96
CA ILE A 156 2.37 -15.22 8.36
C ILE A 156 3.51 -15.63 9.29
N SER A 157 4.14 -16.80 9.07
CA SER A 157 5.30 -17.22 9.86
C SER A 157 6.47 -16.23 9.75
N GLN A 158 6.75 -15.72 8.56
CA GLN A 158 7.81 -14.72 8.35
C GLN A 158 7.49 -13.37 9.02
N LEU A 159 6.22 -12.97 9.04
CA LEU A 159 5.78 -11.76 9.74
C LEU A 159 5.98 -11.83 11.26
N MET A 160 6.11 -13.03 11.84
CA MET A 160 6.39 -13.22 13.27
C MET A 160 7.88 -13.05 13.63
N ASP A 161 8.75 -12.71 12.67
CA ASP A 161 10.16 -12.46 12.93
C ASP A 161 10.36 -11.25 13.88
N PRO A 162 11.17 -11.38 14.95
CA PRO A 162 11.38 -10.29 15.91
C PRO A 162 12.00 -9.00 15.34
N LEU A 163 12.87 -9.10 14.33
CA LEU A 163 13.46 -7.93 13.68
C LEU A 163 12.43 -7.23 12.79
N LEU A 164 11.62 -7.99 12.07
CA LEU A 164 10.50 -7.45 11.30
C LEU A 164 9.53 -6.70 12.22
N ILE A 165 9.14 -7.30 13.34
CA ILE A 165 8.30 -6.67 14.36
C ILE A 165 8.94 -5.39 14.89
N LYS A 166 10.25 -5.39 15.12
CA LYS A 166 10.98 -4.20 15.57
C LYS A 166 10.99 -3.08 14.53
N HIS A 167 11.11 -3.39 13.24
CA HIS A 167 11.12 -2.39 12.18
C HIS A 167 9.77 -1.73 11.94
N ASN A 168 8.68 -2.48 12.06
CA ASN A 168 7.33 -2.01 11.70
C ASN A 168 6.45 -1.66 12.90
N GLY A 169 6.75 -2.21 14.08
CA GLY A 169 5.91 -2.15 15.27
C GLY A 169 4.92 -3.33 15.33
N ALA A 170 4.74 -3.89 16.53
CA ALA A 170 3.93 -5.09 16.76
C ALA A 170 2.45 -4.91 16.34
N ASP A 171 1.88 -3.73 16.58
CA ASP A 171 0.47 -3.45 16.24
C ASP A 171 0.23 -3.48 14.72
N ILE A 172 1.17 -2.95 13.92
CA ILE A 172 1.07 -2.93 12.46
C ILE A 172 1.25 -4.33 11.88
N VAL A 173 2.23 -5.09 12.39
CA VAL A 173 2.42 -6.49 12.01
C VAL A 173 1.18 -7.31 12.31
N GLN A 174 0.62 -7.17 13.51
CA GLN A 174 -0.59 -7.90 13.90
C GLN A 174 -1.78 -7.52 13.00
N LEU A 175 -1.94 -6.25 12.67
CA LEU A 175 -2.99 -5.80 11.75
C LEU A 175 -2.86 -6.48 10.37
N TYR A 176 -1.64 -6.65 9.87
CA TYR A 176 -1.43 -7.34 8.59
C TYR A 176 -1.69 -8.86 8.69
N ILE A 177 -1.26 -9.50 9.78
CA ILE A 177 -1.58 -10.91 10.05
C ILE A 177 -3.10 -11.12 10.12
N ASP A 178 -3.83 -10.24 10.82
CA ASP A 178 -5.28 -10.28 10.92
C ASP A 178 -5.94 -10.09 9.55
N TYR A 179 -5.42 -9.17 8.74
CA TYR A 179 -5.87 -8.97 7.36
C TYR A 179 -5.68 -10.23 6.51
N LEU A 180 -4.49 -10.86 6.53
CA LEU A 180 -4.23 -12.09 5.79
C LEU A 180 -5.14 -13.25 6.25
N ASN A 181 -5.48 -13.32 7.53
CA ASN A 181 -6.41 -14.32 8.06
C ASN A 181 -7.90 -14.00 7.81
N SER A 182 -8.22 -12.84 7.23
CA SER A 182 -9.60 -12.42 6.99
C SER A 182 -10.08 -12.76 5.58
N ASP A 183 -11.39 -12.87 5.43
CA ASP A 183 -12.06 -12.98 4.12
C ASP A 183 -11.82 -11.73 3.23
N ILE A 184 -11.38 -10.61 3.82
CA ILE A 184 -11.13 -9.36 3.08
C ILE A 184 -9.89 -9.50 2.20
N ALA A 185 -8.79 -10.10 2.70
CA ALA A 185 -7.60 -10.32 1.90
C ALA A 185 -7.87 -11.31 0.75
N GLU A 186 -8.62 -12.38 1.03
CA GLU A 186 -9.05 -13.30 -0.02
C GLU A 186 -9.93 -12.59 -1.05
N LEU A 187 -10.92 -11.80 -0.62
CA LEU A 187 -11.80 -11.05 -1.51
C LEU A 187 -11.02 -10.06 -2.39
N ASP A 188 -10.06 -9.33 -1.83
CA ASP A 188 -9.21 -8.39 -2.57
C ASP A 188 -8.42 -9.14 -3.67
N LEU A 189 -7.83 -10.29 -3.36
CA LEU A 189 -7.14 -11.13 -4.36
C LEU A 189 -8.09 -11.73 -5.39
N ARG A 190 -9.29 -12.17 -5.00
CA ARG A 190 -10.28 -12.71 -5.92
C ARG A 190 -10.76 -11.65 -6.91
N ARG A 191 -10.95 -10.41 -6.47
CA ARG A 191 -11.25 -9.27 -7.35
C ARG A 191 -10.10 -8.95 -8.29
N TYR A 192 -8.86 -9.02 -7.80
CA TYR A 192 -7.69 -8.83 -8.65
C TYR A 192 -7.56 -9.95 -9.69
N CYS A 193 -7.75 -11.21 -9.30
CA CYS A 193 -7.81 -12.35 -10.21
C CYS A 193 -8.90 -12.20 -11.27
N PHE A 194 -10.08 -11.73 -10.88
CA PHE A 194 -11.13 -11.40 -11.84
C PHE A 194 -10.65 -10.36 -12.86
N PHE A 195 -10.00 -9.30 -12.41
CA PHE A 195 -9.42 -8.29 -13.28
C PHE A 195 -8.38 -8.89 -14.25
N LEU A 196 -7.45 -9.71 -13.76
CA LEU A 196 -6.42 -10.35 -14.60
C LEU A 196 -7.01 -11.24 -15.70
N LEU A 197 -8.16 -11.88 -15.44
CA LEU A 197 -8.83 -12.75 -16.38
C LEU A 197 -9.72 -12.01 -17.39
N ASN A 198 -10.24 -10.83 -17.02
CA ASN A 198 -11.28 -10.15 -17.78
C ASN A 198 -10.87 -8.76 -18.32
N ASN A 199 -9.73 -8.21 -17.87
CA ASN A 199 -9.24 -6.86 -18.17
C ASN A 199 -10.18 -5.72 -17.74
N TYR A 200 -11.07 -5.96 -16.77
CA TYR A 200 -11.82 -4.93 -16.08
C TYR A 200 -12.04 -5.31 -14.61
N TYR A 201 -12.06 -4.31 -13.73
CA TYR A 201 -12.24 -4.55 -12.31
C TYR A 201 -13.74 -4.80 -11.99
N PRO A 202 -14.08 -5.73 -11.09
CA PRO A 202 -15.48 -6.03 -10.77
C PRO A 202 -16.13 -4.82 -10.07
N ALA A 203 -17.23 -4.33 -10.64
CA ALA A 203 -17.95 -3.14 -10.16
C ALA A 203 -19.06 -3.47 -9.13
N GLU A 204 -19.51 -4.72 -9.08
CA GLU A 204 -20.63 -5.16 -8.23
C GLU A 204 -20.17 -6.26 -7.26
N ASP A 205 -20.76 -6.27 -6.06
CA ASP A 205 -20.39 -7.22 -5.00
C ASP A 205 -20.92 -8.65 -5.23
N ASN A 206 -21.88 -8.81 -6.13
CA ASN A 206 -22.55 -10.10 -6.44
C ASN A 206 -21.91 -10.84 -7.62
N MET A 207 -20.80 -10.34 -8.20
CA MET A 207 -20.12 -11.01 -9.31
C MET A 207 -19.52 -12.34 -8.86
N ASP A 208 -19.55 -13.33 -9.76
CA ASP A 208 -18.89 -14.61 -9.53
C ASP A 208 -17.37 -14.44 -9.64
N LEU A 209 -16.70 -14.36 -8.49
CA LEU A 209 -15.26 -14.13 -8.41
C LEU A 209 -14.50 -15.47 -8.40
N PRO A 210 -13.35 -15.59 -9.10
CA PRO A 210 -12.53 -16.79 -9.10
C PRO A 210 -12.21 -17.29 -7.68
N ILE A 211 -12.17 -18.60 -7.49
CA ILE A 211 -11.74 -19.22 -6.23
C ILE A 211 -10.21 -19.30 -6.24
N ILE A 212 -9.57 -18.93 -5.13
CA ILE A 212 -8.09 -18.95 -5.00
C ILE A 212 -7.58 -19.84 -3.86
N SER A 213 -8.50 -20.40 -3.07
CA SER A 213 -8.23 -21.42 -2.05
C SER A 213 -8.00 -22.81 -2.65
#